data_AF-A0A958MP34-F1
#
_entry.id   AF-A0A958MP34-F1
#
_cell.length_a   1.000
_cell.length_b   1.000
_cell.length_c   1.000
_cell.angle_alpha   90.00
_cell.angle_beta   90.00
_cell.angle_gamma   90.00
#
_symmetry.space_group_name_H-M   'P 1'
#
loop_
_entity.id
_entity.type
_entity.pdbx_description
1 polymer ?
#
loop_
_entity_poly.entity_id
_entity_poly.type
_entity_poly.pdbx_seq_one_letter_code
_entity_poly.pdbx_strand_id
1 'polypeptide(L)'
;MENTSNQIKIFSPATVANVSCGFDVLGFCLDTVGDEMIIKKTSEKGITISKIEGYDLPYEAEQNVAGVSALAMYNDLNPDFGFDIEIYKKIKPGSGIGSSSA
;
A
#
# COMPACT_ATOMS: atom_id res chain seq x y z
N MET A 1 17.97 25.16 7.49
CA MET A 1 17.01 24.31 8.22
C MET A 1 16.31 23.48 7.17
N GLU A 2 16.83 22.29 6.89
CA GLU A 2 16.29 21.38 5.89
C GLU A 2 15.02 20.74 6.47
N ASN A 3 13.86 21.17 5.98
CA ASN A 3 12.59 20.55 6.29
C ASN A 3 12.43 19.31 5.40
N THR A 4 13.28 18.31 5.59
CA THR A 4 13.17 17.05 4.83
C THR A 4 12.27 16.13 5.63
N SER A 5 10.97 16.22 5.38
CA SER A 5 10.01 15.24 5.89
C SER A 5 10.47 13.86 5.41
N ASN A 6 11.03 13.03 6.31
CA ASN A 6 11.46 11.64 6.05
C ASN A 6 10.25 10.70 5.85
N GLN A 7 9.15 11.23 5.33
CA GLN A 7 7.93 10.50 5.09
C GLN A 7 7.22 11.04 3.86
N ILE A 8 6.52 10.15 3.18
CA ILE A 8 5.61 10.46 2.08
C ILE A 8 4.22 9.94 2.42
N LYS A 9 3.20 10.70 2.05
CA LYS A 9 1.80 10.26 2.08
C LYS A 9 1.32 10.07 0.65
N ILE A 10 0.70 8.93 0.38
CA ILE A 10 0.13 8.60 -0.93
C ILE A 10 -1.36 8.29 -0.80
N PHE A 11 -2.08 8.53 -1.89
CA PHE A 11 -3.44 8.08 -2.09
C PHE A 11 -3.42 7.02 -3.21
N SER A 12 -3.94 5.85 -2.91
CA SER A 12 -4.03 4.73 -3.85
C SER A 12 -5.48 4.52 -4.26
N PRO A 13 -5.86 4.85 -5.49
CA PRO A 13 -7.24 4.79 -5.93
C PRO A 13 -7.73 3.35 -6.14
N ALA A 14 -9.02 3.14 -5.88
CA ALA A 14 -9.77 1.95 -6.26
C ALA A 14 -9.76 1.76 -7.78
N THR A 15 -9.98 0.53 -8.22
CA THR A 15 -10.01 0.18 -9.65
C THR A 15 -11.20 -0.70 -9.98
N VAL A 16 -11.70 -0.58 -11.21
CA VAL A 16 -12.68 -1.53 -11.78
C VAL A 16 -11.94 -2.38 -12.80
N ALA A 17 -11.97 -3.69 -12.62
CA ALA A 17 -11.41 -4.66 -13.56
C ALA A 17 -12.48 -5.25 -14.48
N ASN A 18 -12.05 -5.95 -15.53
CA ASN A 18 -12.83 -6.69 -16.54
C ASN A 18 -13.69 -5.82 -17.48
N VAL A 19 -14.38 -4.80 -16.98
CA VAL A 19 -15.17 -3.85 -17.79
C VAL A 19 -16.08 -4.57 -18.81
N SER A 20 -16.91 -5.49 -18.30
CA SER A 20 -17.77 -6.40 -19.09
C SER A 20 -16.97 -7.43 -19.90
N CYS A 21 -16.78 -7.25 -21.21
CA CYS A 21 -16.18 -8.25 -22.09
C CYS A 21 -14.64 -8.31 -22.03
N GLY A 22 -14.00 -7.36 -21.34
CA GLY A 22 -12.55 -7.26 -21.21
C GLY A 22 -11.97 -8.05 -20.05
N PHE A 23 -12.49 -9.26 -19.79
CA PHE A 23 -12.05 -10.12 -18.69
C PHE A 23 -10.52 -10.29 -18.69
N ASP A 24 -9.89 -10.06 -17.54
CA ASP A 24 -8.43 -10.09 -17.29
C ASP A 24 -7.57 -9.14 -18.16
N VAL A 25 -8.17 -8.22 -18.92
CA VAL A 25 -7.44 -7.32 -19.83
C VAL A 25 -7.74 -5.85 -19.55
N LEU A 26 -9.01 -5.49 -19.34
CA LEU A 26 -9.42 -4.11 -19.17
C LEU A 26 -9.56 -3.73 -17.70
N GLY A 27 -9.16 -2.50 -17.38
CA GLY A 27 -9.45 -1.88 -16.10
C GLY A 27 -9.26 -0.38 -16.13
N PHE A 28 -9.88 0.31 -15.18
CA PHE A 28 -9.72 1.76 -15.00
C PHE A 28 -9.74 2.15 -13.53
N CYS A 29 -9.15 3.30 -13.25
CA CYS A 29 -9.00 3.88 -11.92
C CYS A 29 -10.24 4.73 -11.56
N LEU A 30 -10.59 4.77 -10.27
CA LEU A 30 -11.64 5.62 -9.71
C LEU A 30 -11.02 6.86 -9.04
N ASP A 31 -11.59 8.04 -9.30
CA ASP A 31 -10.97 9.31 -8.88
C ASP A 31 -11.00 9.57 -7.37
N THR A 32 -12.08 9.20 -6.67
CA THR A 32 -12.36 9.68 -5.30
C THR A 32 -12.38 8.59 -4.23
N VAL A 33 -12.38 7.32 -4.64
CA VAL A 33 -12.41 6.17 -3.73
C VAL A 33 -11.04 5.55 -3.75
N GLY A 34 -10.40 5.43 -2.60
CA GLY A 34 -9.03 4.99 -2.50
C GLY A 34 -8.57 4.87 -1.05
N ASP A 35 -7.47 4.15 -0.86
CA ASP A 35 -6.81 4.01 0.42
C ASP A 35 -5.71 5.07 0.56
N GLU A 36 -5.32 5.37 1.80
CA GLU A 36 -4.18 6.25 2.05
C GLU A 36 -3.08 5.46 2.74
N MET A 37 -1.83 5.74 2.38
CA MET A 37 -0.67 5.17 3.05
C MET A 37 0.34 6.25 3.40
N ILE A 38 0.97 6.12 4.56
CA ILE A 38 2.10 6.94 4.98
C ILE A 38 3.30 6.02 5.11
N ILE A 39 4.37 6.37 4.41
CA ILE A 39 5.62 5.59 4.41
C ILE A 39 6.69 6.49 5.01
N LYS A 40 7.29 6.04 6.11
CA LYS A 40 8.32 6.77 6.86
C LYS A 40 9.63 6.03 6.76
N LYS A 41 10.72 6.74 6.48
CA LYS A 41 12.07 6.19 6.54
C LYS A 41 12.47 5.98 8.00
N THR A 42 13.00 4.81 8.33
CA THR A 42 13.44 4.44 9.68
C THR A 42 14.91 4.02 9.68
N SER A 43 15.56 4.08 10.85
CA SER A 43 16.94 3.58 11.00
C SER A 43 17.01 2.07 11.18
N GLU A 44 15.93 1.44 11.65
CA GLU A 44 15.82 -0.03 11.69
C GLU A 44 15.68 -0.57 10.28
N LYS A 45 16.46 -1.59 9.92
CA LYS A 45 16.40 -2.23 8.62
C LYS A 45 15.14 -3.08 8.48
N GLY A 46 14.61 -3.15 7.26
CA GLY A 46 13.46 -3.95 6.91
C GLY A 46 12.19 -3.12 6.70
N ILE A 47 11.06 -3.82 6.65
CA ILE A 47 9.74 -3.25 6.45
C ILE A 47 8.88 -3.56 7.67
N THR A 48 8.32 -2.52 8.28
CA THR A 48 7.38 -2.63 9.39
C THR A 48 6.05 -2.03 8.98
N ILE A 49 4.95 -2.66 9.38
CA ILE A 49 3.62 -2.05 9.31
C ILE A 49 3.25 -1.71 10.74
N SER A 50 3.28 -0.42 11.11
CA SER A 50 3.00 0.01 12.49
C SER A 50 1.53 0.28 12.74
N LYS A 51 0.75 0.56 11.70
CA LYS A 51 -0.65 0.96 11.84
C LYS A 51 -1.49 0.51 10.67
N ILE A 52 -2.65 -0.06 10.99
CA ILE A 52 -3.74 -0.32 10.04
C ILE A 52 -5.04 0.24 10.65
N GLU A 53 -5.72 1.10 9.89
CA GLU A 53 -7.00 1.70 10.27
C GLU A 53 -8.08 1.37 9.23
N GLY A 54 -9.30 1.07 9.68
CA GLY A 54 -10.48 0.87 8.83
C GLY A 54 -10.94 -0.58 8.70
N TYR A 55 -10.03 -1.53 8.47
CA TYR A 55 -10.34 -2.96 8.38
C TYR A 55 -9.26 -3.82 9.04
N ASP A 56 -9.64 -5.03 9.45
CA ASP A 56 -8.74 -6.00 10.06
C ASP A 56 -7.89 -6.68 8.97
N LEU A 57 -6.58 -6.46 9.02
CA LEU A 57 -5.58 -6.96 8.08
C LEU A 57 -4.32 -7.36 8.86
N PRO A 58 -3.52 -8.31 8.35
CA PRO A 58 -2.28 -8.72 9.01
C PRO A 58 -1.26 -7.57 9.06
N TYR A 59 -0.55 -7.48 10.18
CA TYR A 59 0.56 -6.54 10.39
C TYR A 59 1.90 -7.14 9.94
N GLU A 60 1.96 -8.47 9.82
CA GLU A 60 3.10 -9.20 9.30
C GLU A 60 3.33 -8.83 7.83
N ALA A 61 4.50 -8.26 7.54
CA ALA A 61 4.81 -7.74 6.21
C ALA A 61 4.73 -8.84 5.13
N GLU A 62 5.02 -10.10 5.48
CA GLU A 62 4.95 -11.25 4.58
C GLU A 62 3.51 -11.72 4.27
N GLN A 63 2.52 -11.26 5.05
CA GLN A 63 1.11 -11.63 4.86
C GLN A 63 0.25 -10.44 4.39
N ASN A 64 0.81 -9.23 4.38
CA ASN A 64 0.14 -8.03 3.92
C ASN A 64 0.61 -7.65 2.51
N VAL A 65 -0.31 -7.38 1.58
CA VAL A 65 0.03 -7.07 0.17
C VAL A 65 0.97 -5.86 0.04
N ALA A 66 0.78 -4.82 0.85
CA ALA A 66 1.68 -3.65 0.86
C ALA A 66 3.06 -4.05 1.40
N GLY A 67 3.11 -4.88 2.44
CA GLY A 67 4.33 -5.42 3.02
C GLY A 67 5.11 -6.32 2.05
N VAL A 68 4.44 -7.26 1.38
CA VAL A 68 5.04 -8.19 0.42
C VAL A 68 5.66 -7.42 -0.75
N SER A 69 4.94 -6.43 -1.29
CA SER A 69 5.43 -5.59 -2.38
C SER A 69 6.63 -4.75 -1.96
N ALA A 70 6.56 -4.15 -0.76
CA ALA A 70 7.67 -3.38 -0.20
C ALA A 70 8.90 -4.25 0.10
N LEU A 71 8.71 -5.46 0.65
CA LEU A 71 9.78 -6.42 0.93
C LEU A 71 10.49 -6.86 -0.35
N ALA A 72 9.73 -7.14 -1.43
CA ALA A 72 10.32 -7.51 -2.71
C ALA A 72 11.25 -6.41 -3.24
N MET A 73 10.80 -5.15 -3.22
CA MET A 73 11.62 -4.00 -3.61
C MET A 73 12.80 -3.77 -2.65
N TYR A 74 12.57 -3.91 -1.34
CA TYR A 74 13.59 -3.74 -0.31
C TYR A 74 14.73 -4.74 -0.47
N ASN A 75 14.40 -6.00 -0.74
CA ASN A 75 15.40 -7.06 -0.91
C ASN A 75 16.24 -6.89 -2.18
N ASP A 76 15.64 -6.35 -3.25
CA ASP A 76 16.36 -6.07 -4.50
C ASP A 76 17.30 -4.87 -4.36
N LEU A 77 16.86 -3.81 -3.68
CA LEU A 77 17.65 -2.59 -3.49
C LEU A 77 18.65 -2.66 -2.33
N ASN A 78 18.41 -3.54 -1.35
CA ASN A 78 19.21 -3.75 -0.15
C ASN A 78 19.71 -2.45 0.53
N PRO A 79 18.80 -1.53 0.92
CA PRO A 79 19.20 -0.27 1.55
C PRO A 79 19.78 -0.47 2.96
N ASP A 80 20.47 0.54 3.46
CA ASP A 80 21.07 0.58 4.79
C ASP A 80 20.14 1.10 5.90
N PHE A 81 18.89 1.39 5.56
CA PHE A 81 17.80 1.88 6.41
C PHE A 81 16.52 1.10 6.12
N GLY A 82 15.45 1.29 6.89
CA GLY A 82 14.16 0.65 6.66
C GLY A 82 13.00 1.62 6.41
N PHE A 83 11.81 1.03 6.37
CA PHE A 83 10.56 1.76 6.18
C PHE A 83 9.48 1.28 7.14
N ASP A 84 8.74 2.23 7.68
CA ASP A 84 7.52 2.01 8.43
C ASP A 84 6.31 2.45 7.60
N ILE A 85 5.28 1.62 7.56
CA ILE A 85 4.08 1.82 6.74
C ILE A 85 2.87 1.93 7.65
N GLU A 86 2.14 3.04 7.52
CA GLU A 86 0.79 3.20 8.07
C GLU A 86 -0.23 3.09 6.94
N ILE A 87 -1.25 2.24 7.13
CA ILE A 87 -2.29 1.96 6.13
C ILE A 87 -3.64 2.44 6.66
N TYR A 88 -4.31 3.29 5.89
CA TYR A 88 -5.65 3.77 6.15
C TYR A 88 -6.59 3.21 5.09
N LYS A 89 -7.21 2.06 5.39
CA LYS A 89 -8.13 1.39 4.47
C LYS A 89 -9.52 1.99 4.53
N LYS A 90 -9.94 2.54 3.39
CA LYS A 90 -11.27 3.08 3.12
C LYS A 90 -12.05 2.21 2.15
N ILE A 91 -11.38 1.30 1.44
CA ILE A 91 -12.02 0.32 0.56
C ILE A 91 -12.24 -0.99 1.32
N LYS A 92 -13.47 -1.49 1.33
CA LYS A 92 -13.79 -2.80 1.91
C LYS A 92 -13.09 -3.92 1.14
N PRO A 93 -12.34 -4.81 1.81
CA PRO A 93 -11.79 -6.02 1.18
C PRO A 93 -12.89 -6.89 0.56
N GLY A 94 -12.63 -7.44 -0.63
CA GLY A 94 -13.60 -8.27 -1.36
C GLY A 94 -14.81 -7.51 -1.94
N SER A 95 -14.78 -6.18 -1.99
CA SER A 95 -15.84 -5.35 -2.59
C SER A 95 -15.94 -5.42 -4.13
N GLY A 96 -14.93 -5.99 -4.80
CA GLY A 96 -14.85 -6.04 -6.26
C GLY A 96 -14.30 -4.78 -6.93
N ILE A 97 -13.79 -3.81 -6.15
CA ILE A 97 -13.20 -2.55 -6.68
C ILE A 97 -11.71 -2.38 -6.34
N GLY A 98 -10.97 -3.49 -6.23
CA GLY A 98 -9.52 -3.44 -6.11
C GLY A 98 -8.97 -2.96 -4.75
N SER A 99 -9.57 -3.40 -3.63
CA SER A 99 -9.13 -3.02 -2.27
C SER A 99 -7.68 -3.41 -1.94
N SER A 100 -7.21 -4.55 -2.44
CA SER A 100 -5.83 -5.02 -2.21
C SER A 100 -4.83 -4.45 -3.22
N SER A 101 -5.31 -3.96 -4.37
CA SER A 101 -4.47 -3.31 -5.38
C SER A 101 -4.25 -1.83 -5.10
N ALA A 102 -5.18 -1.20 -4.40
CA ALA A 102 -5.00 0.11 -3.78
C ALA A 102 -4.09 -0.03 -2.54
#